data_AF-A0A257X957-F1
#
_entry.id   AF-A0A257X957-F1
#
_cell.length_a   1.000
_cell.length_b   1.000
_cell.length_c   1.000
_cell.angle_alpha   90.00
_cell.angle_beta   90.00
_cell.angle_gamma   90.00
#
_symmetry.space_group_name_H-M   'P 1'
#
loop_
_entity.id
_entity.type
_entity.pdbx_description
1 polymer ?
#
loop_
_entity_poly.entity_id
_entity_poly.type
_entity_poly.pdbx_seq_one_letter_code
_entity_poly.pdbx_strand_id
1 'polypeptide(L)'
;VERMFGPARFIAIYLVSGLAGNLLSLISQGDRAVSGGASGAIFGVYGALLSFLWQQRDTLDRREFTRLFWGASLFAAITIFLGFQIPGIDNGAHIGGFIAGLLAGAALAQPLSNSAKPLLGRYRTHTASAGQWLAGFTLVTALVLMIIGIPSPRYRWSEEVMARGEIREFIGEDRRIADRWTQLIGDAQSSGASFDELAGRIESEVADAYQQRFDELTDLRLSPEAPSAPTLESLRRYAERRLDASRALVDGLRAHDIERVREALEQASQPPPRVTPRSGKPY
;
A
#
# COMPACT_ATOMS: atom_id res chain seq x y z
N VAL A 1 -29.62 11.95 5.35
CA VAL A 1 -29.20 12.14 3.95
C VAL A 1 -29.90 11.17 3.01
N GLU A 2 -29.84 9.84 3.22
CA GLU A 2 -30.56 8.87 2.37
C GLU A 2 -32.05 9.20 2.19
N ARG A 3 -32.77 9.50 3.29
CA ARG A 3 -34.18 9.93 3.22
C ARG A 3 -34.42 11.23 2.45
N MET A 4 -33.42 12.10 2.34
CA MET A 4 -33.52 13.41 1.68
C MET A 4 -33.22 13.31 0.17
N PHE A 5 -32.26 12.48 -0.21
CA PHE A 5 -31.79 12.36 -1.60
C PHE A 5 -32.34 11.12 -2.32
N GLY A 6 -32.78 10.11 -1.58
CA GLY A 6 -33.06 8.76 -2.06
C GLY A 6 -31.80 7.87 -2.12
N PRO A 7 -31.98 6.54 -2.17
CA PRO A 7 -30.87 5.58 -2.02
C PRO A 7 -29.82 5.69 -3.13
N ALA A 8 -30.23 5.82 -4.40
CA ALA A 8 -29.29 5.90 -5.52
C ALA A 8 -28.38 7.14 -5.44
N ARG A 9 -28.94 8.31 -5.11
CA ARG A 9 -28.17 9.56 -4.96
C ARG A 9 -27.30 9.54 -3.72
N PHE A 10 -27.78 8.94 -2.64
CA PHE A 10 -26.98 8.73 -1.43
C PHE A 10 -25.74 7.87 -1.72
N ILE A 11 -25.90 6.75 -2.43
CA ILE A 11 -24.77 5.90 -2.85
C ILE A 11 -23.80 6.70 -3.73
N ALA A 12 -24.30 7.45 -4.71
CA ALA A 12 -23.45 8.28 -5.56
C ALA A 12 -22.66 9.33 -4.76
N ILE A 13 -23.32 10.06 -3.85
CA ILE A 13 -22.66 11.02 -2.94
C ILE A 13 -21.59 10.33 -2.12
N TYR A 14 -21.91 9.18 -1.52
CA TYR A 14 -21.00 8.44 -0.66
C TYR A 14 -19.74 7.99 -1.43
N LEU A 15 -19.92 7.37 -2.59
CA LEU A 15 -18.81 6.86 -3.41
C LEU A 15 -17.95 7.99 -3.97
N VAL A 16 -18.56 9.06 -4.51
CA VAL A 16 -17.82 10.20 -5.06
C VAL A 16 -17.06 10.94 -3.96
N SER A 17 -17.64 11.10 -2.78
CA SER A 17 -16.96 11.73 -1.65
C SER A 17 -15.83 10.87 -1.11
N GLY A 18 -16.02 9.55 -1.06
CA GLY A 18 -14.96 8.59 -0.73
C GLY A 18 -13.80 8.71 -1.71
N LEU A 19 -14.08 8.70 -3.01
CA LEU A 19 -13.07 8.85 -4.06
C LEU A 19 -12.32 10.18 -3.93
N ALA A 20 -13.02 11.30 -3.85
CA ALA A 20 -12.42 12.63 -3.73
C ALA A 20 -11.56 12.77 -2.46
N GLY A 21 -12.04 12.24 -1.33
CA GLY A 21 -11.28 12.21 -0.08
C GLY A 21 -9.97 11.43 -0.21
N ASN A 22 -10.04 10.20 -0.74
CA ASN A 22 -8.83 9.37 -0.92
C ASN A 22 -7.85 10.01 -1.93
N LEU A 23 -8.34 10.63 -3.01
CA LEU A 23 -7.50 11.35 -3.96
C LEU A 23 -6.81 12.55 -3.32
N LEU A 24 -7.54 13.41 -2.59
CA LEU A 24 -6.93 14.57 -1.93
C LEU A 24 -5.92 14.14 -0.86
N SER A 25 -6.23 13.08 -0.12
CA SER A 25 -5.29 12.48 0.82
C SER A 25 -4.00 12.03 0.13
N LEU A 26 -4.10 11.25 -0.95
CA LEU A 26 -2.94 10.77 -1.70
C LEU A 26 -2.05 11.91 -2.20
N ILE A 27 -2.65 12.98 -2.74
CA ILE A 27 -1.94 14.15 -3.25
C ILE A 27 -1.25 14.93 -2.11
N SER A 28 -1.97 15.16 -1.01
CA SER A 28 -1.46 15.94 0.13
C SER A 28 -0.35 15.23 0.92
N GLN A 29 -0.40 13.89 0.98
CA GLN A 29 0.55 13.09 1.75
C GLN A 29 1.74 12.60 0.92
N GLY A 30 1.67 12.67 -0.42
CA GLY A 30 2.81 12.37 -1.30
C GLY A 30 3.30 10.93 -1.19
N ASP A 31 2.38 9.97 -1.14
CA ASP A 31 2.64 8.52 -1.03
C ASP A 31 3.36 8.11 0.28
N ARG A 32 3.20 8.90 1.35
CA ARG A 32 3.85 8.65 2.66
C ARG A 32 2.99 7.88 3.65
N ALA A 33 1.67 7.91 3.49
CA ALA A 33 0.76 7.23 4.40
C ALA A 33 -0.39 6.57 3.64
N VAL A 34 -0.85 5.46 4.20
CA VAL A 34 -1.95 4.67 3.66
C VAL A 34 -3.24 5.35 4.13
N SER A 35 -3.84 6.16 3.26
CA SER A 35 -5.22 6.59 3.45
C SER A 35 -6.14 5.41 3.13
N GLY A 36 -6.75 4.84 4.16
CA GLY A 36 -7.70 3.74 4.01
C GLY A 36 -8.82 3.90 5.02
N GLY A 37 -9.96 4.45 4.59
CA GLY A 37 -11.09 4.60 5.51
C GLY A 37 -12.38 5.10 4.88
N ALA A 38 -13.49 4.66 5.47
CA ALA A 38 -14.83 5.14 5.12
C ALA A 38 -15.10 6.59 5.59
N SER A 39 -14.21 7.16 6.41
CA SER A 39 -14.39 8.46 7.05
C SER A 39 -14.50 9.62 6.06
N GLY A 40 -13.72 9.62 4.96
CA GLY A 40 -13.87 10.62 3.89
C GLY A 40 -15.27 10.61 3.27
N ALA A 41 -15.83 9.42 3.01
CA ALA A 41 -17.20 9.29 2.53
C ALA A 41 -18.24 9.78 3.57
N ILE A 42 -18.03 9.50 4.85
CA ILE A 42 -18.87 10.01 5.95
C ILE A 42 -18.85 11.53 6.00
N PHE A 43 -17.68 12.16 5.90
CA PHE A 43 -17.55 13.61 5.81
C PHE A 43 -18.29 14.17 4.58
N GLY A 44 -18.26 13.44 3.47
CA GLY A 44 -19.09 13.76 2.31
C GLY A 44 -20.59 13.71 2.57
N VAL A 45 -21.06 12.75 3.37
CA VAL A 45 -22.47 12.72 3.81
C VAL A 45 -22.81 13.97 4.64
N TYR A 46 -21.93 14.43 5.53
CA TYR A 46 -22.12 15.69 6.27
C TYR A 46 -22.11 16.91 5.34
N GLY A 47 -21.20 16.96 4.36
CA GLY A 47 -21.17 18.02 3.34
C GLY A 47 -22.47 18.07 2.52
N ALA A 48 -22.95 16.91 2.07
CA ALA A 48 -24.20 16.82 1.33
C ALA A 48 -25.42 17.22 2.18
N LEU A 49 -25.41 16.88 3.48
CA LEU A 49 -26.43 17.33 4.42
C LEU A 49 -26.46 18.86 4.52
N LEU A 50 -25.31 19.51 4.71
CA LEU A 50 -25.23 20.97 4.80
C LEU A 50 -25.68 21.64 3.50
N SER A 51 -25.28 21.11 2.35
CA SER A 51 -25.72 21.59 1.04
C SER A 51 -27.24 21.50 0.88
N PHE A 52 -27.85 20.37 1.29
CA PHE A 52 -29.30 20.20 1.25
C PHE A 52 -30.03 21.18 2.18
N LEU A 53 -29.60 21.26 3.44
CA LEU A 53 -30.20 22.16 4.43
C LEU A 53 -30.14 23.61 3.96
N TRP A 54 -29.01 24.02 3.38
CA TRP A 54 -28.84 25.37 2.83
C TRP A 54 -29.79 25.66 1.67
N GLN A 55 -29.96 24.71 0.74
CA GLN A 55 -30.87 24.86 -0.40
C GLN A 55 -32.36 24.84 -0.01
N GLN A 56 -32.71 24.09 1.04
CA GLN A 56 -34.09 23.95 1.53
C GLN A 56 -34.41 24.88 2.71
N ARG A 57 -33.50 25.81 3.06
CA ARG A 57 -33.61 26.66 4.26
C ARG A 57 -34.91 27.45 4.38
N ASP A 58 -35.51 27.82 3.25
CA ASP A 58 -36.76 28.61 3.21
C ASP A 58 -38.00 27.72 3.39
N THR A 59 -37.85 26.40 3.28
CA THR A 59 -38.93 25.40 3.41
C THR A 59 -38.90 24.63 4.73
N LEU A 60 -37.75 24.61 5.41
CA LEU A 60 -37.53 23.88 6.64
C LEU A 60 -37.96 24.70 7.86
N ASP A 61 -38.41 24.01 8.90
CA ASP A 61 -38.60 24.65 10.20
C ASP A 61 -37.27 25.24 10.70
N ARG A 62 -37.33 26.47 11.21
CA ARG A 62 -36.13 27.23 11.59
C ARG A 62 -35.34 26.56 12.71
N ARG A 63 -36.02 25.88 13.64
CA ARG A 63 -35.38 25.17 14.75
C ARG A 63 -34.69 23.90 14.24
N GLU A 64 -35.33 23.17 13.33
CA GLU A 64 -34.75 21.99 12.69
C GLU A 64 -33.53 22.34 11.84
N PHE A 65 -33.64 23.37 10.98
CA PHE A 65 -32.52 23.89 10.20
C PHE A 65 -31.35 24.23 11.11
N THR A 66 -31.58 25.07 12.13
CA THR A 66 -30.53 25.54 13.04
C THR A 66 -29.84 24.39 13.75
N ARG A 67 -30.60 23.43 14.28
CA ARG A 67 -30.06 22.26 14.99
C ARG A 67 -29.20 21.39 14.08
N LEU A 68 -29.70 21.03 12.90
CA LEU A 68 -28.99 20.11 12.00
C LEU A 68 -27.79 20.79 11.34
N PHE A 69 -27.94 22.05 10.91
CA PHE A 69 -26.88 22.80 10.27
C PHE A 69 -25.71 23.02 11.21
N TRP A 70 -25.96 23.51 12.43
CA TRP A 70 -24.88 23.70 13.40
C TRP A 70 -24.31 22.40 13.92
N GLY A 71 -25.14 21.37 14.16
CA GLY A 71 -24.63 20.06 14.59
C GLY A 71 -23.67 19.43 13.57
N ALA A 72 -24.04 19.46 12.28
CA ALA A 72 -23.19 18.96 11.20
C ALA A 72 -21.93 19.82 11.01
N SER A 73 -22.06 21.15 11.06
CA SER A 73 -20.94 22.07 10.89
C SER A 73 -19.93 21.97 12.03
N LEU A 74 -20.40 21.94 13.28
CA LEU A 74 -19.55 21.80 14.46
C LEU A 74 -18.84 20.46 14.48
N PHE A 75 -19.54 19.37 14.16
CA PHE A 75 -18.92 18.05 14.05
C PHE A 75 -17.77 18.06 13.03
N ALA A 76 -18.03 18.52 11.80
CA ALA A 76 -17.02 18.55 10.76
C ALA A 76 -15.82 19.45 11.15
N ALA A 77 -16.09 20.65 11.68
CA ALA A 77 -15.05 21.59 12.07
C ALA A 77 -14.18 21.06 13.23
N ILE A 78 -14.79 20.50 14.27
CA ILE A 78 -14.07 19.97 15.43
C ILE A 78 -13.23 18.77 15.01
N THR A 79 -13.78 17.83 14.23
CA THR A 79 -13.01 16.64 13.83
C THR A 79 -11.85 16.99 12.91
N ILE A 80 -12.03 17.91 11.95
CA ILE A 80 -10.92 18.40 11.10
C ILE A 80 -9.87 19.14 11.96
N PHE A 81 -10.30 19.97 12.91
CA PHE A 81 -9.40 20.66 13.82
C PHE A 81 -8.58 19.66 14.65
N LEU A 82 -9.23 18.67 15.26
CA LEU A 82 -8.57 17.61 16.01
C LEU A 82 -7.62 16.79 15.12
N GLY A 83 -7.95 16.60 13.85
CA GLY A 83 -7.08 15.90 12.91
C GLY A 83 -5.77 16.61 12.61
N PHE A 84 -5.69 17.93 12.82
CA PHE A 84 -4.40 18.64 12.76
C PHE A 84 -3.56 18.46 14.03
N GLN A 85 -4.17 18.03 15.14
CA GLN A 85 -3.50 17.86 16.43
C GLN A 85 -3.13 16.40 16.73
N ILE A 86 -3.89 15.45 16.18
CA ILE A 86 -3.78 14.02 16.48
C ILE A 86 -3.14 13.29 15.29
N PRO A 87 -1.91 12.75 15.45
CA PRO A 87 -1.27 11.94 14.42
C PRO A 87 -2.11 10.72 14.05
N GLY A 88 -2.13 10.38 12.75
CA GLY A 88 -2.92 9.25 12.21
C GLY A 88 -4.33 9.63 11.77
N ILE A 89 -4.81 10.86 12.02
CA ILE A 89 -6.05 11.36 11.43
C ILE A 89 -5.79 11.94 10.05
N ASP A 90 -6.50 11.43 9.05
CA ASP A 90 -6.38 11.87 7.67
C ASP A 90 -7.30 13.06 7.35
N ASN A 91 -6.77 14.26 7.54
CA ASN A 91 -7.47 15.50 7.20
C ASN A 91 -7.63 15.71 5.69
N GLY A 92 -6.73 15.17 4.86
CA GLY A 92 -6.88 15.23 3.41
C GLY A 92 -8.15 14.49 2.97
N ALA A 93 -8.39 13.31 3.54
CA ALA A 93 -9.60 12.53 3.31
C ALA A 93 -10.86 13.23 3.81
N HIS A 94 -10.84 13.80 5.02
CA HIS A 94 -12.00 14.48 5.60
C HIS A 94 -12.38 15.74 4.81
N ILE A 95 -11.40 16.59 4.49
CA ILE A 95 -11.61 17.84 3.76
C ILE A 95 -12.08 17.54 2.33
N GLY A 96 -11.39 16.62 1.63
CA GLY A 96 -11.72 16.27 0.25
C GLY A 96 -13.11 15.65 0.14
N GLY A 97 -13.43 14.72 1.06
CA GLY A 97 -14.75 14.13 1.16
C GLY A 97 -15.85 15.15 1.46
N PHE A 98 -15.62 16.04 2.43
CA PHE A 98 -16.58 17.08 2.81
C PHE A 98 -16.89 18.05 1.65
N ILE A 99 -15.86 18.54 0.95
CA ILE A 99 -16.02 19.45 -0.19
C ILE A 99 -16.75 18.73 -1.35
N ALA A 100 -16.35 17.50 -1.67
CA ALA A 100 -17.03 16.72 -2.69
C ALA A 100 -18.49 16.44 -2.33
N GLY A 101 -18.78 16.18 -1.05
CA GLY A 101 -20.13 16.04 -0.53
C GLY A 101 -20.97 17.31 -0.67
N LEU A 102 -20.40 18.48 -0.37
CA LEU A 102 -21.08 19.77 -0.58
C LEU A 102 -21.46 19.97 -2.06
N LEU A 103 -20.53 19.71 -2.97
CA LEU A 103 -20.73 19.86 -4.42
C LEU A 103 -21.70 18.81 -4.98
N ALA A 104 -21.55 17.54 -4.60
CA ALA A 104 -22.44 16.45 -5.00
C ALA A 104 -23.86 16.67 -4.46
N GLY A 105 -23.99 17.09 -3.19
CA GLY A 105 -25.26 17.49 -2.60
C GLY A 105 -25.88 18.69 -3.31
N ALA A 106 -25.07 19.65 -3.76
CA ALA A 106 -25.53 20.80 -4.53
C ALA A 106 -26.06 20.38 -5.90
N ALA A 107 -25.35 19.49 -6.59
CA ALA A 107 -25.73 18.99 -7.90
C ALA A 107 -26.97 18.07 -7.86
N LEU A 108 -27.13 17.28 -6.80
CA LEU A 108 -28.12 16.19 -6.74
C LEU A 108 -29.36 16.49 -5.88
N ALA A 109 -29.38 17.60 -5.16
CA ALA A 109 -30.53 17.97 -4.33
C ALA A 109 -31.79 18.14 -5.19
N GLN A 110 -32.93 17.67 -4.68
CA GLN A 110 -34.23 17.95 -5.28
C GLN A 110 -35.11 18.69 -4.27
N PRO A 111 -36.01 19.59 -4.74
CA PRO A 111 -36.96 20.25 -3.87
C PRO A 111 -37.79 19.25 -3.06
N LEU A 112 -38.06 19.57 -1.80
CA LEU A 112 -39.02 18.82 -0.99
C LEU A 112 -40.41 18.95 -1.62
N SER A 113 -40.89 17.92 -2.31
CA SER A 113 -42.24 17.89 -2.86
C SER A 113 -43.25 17.52 -1.75
N ASN A 114 -44.28 18.35 -1.56
CA ASN A 114 -45.38 18.14 -0.60
C ASN A 114 -46.36 17.02 -1.02
N SER A 115 -45.87 15.87 -1.49
CA SER A 115 -46.74 14.73 -1.81
C SER A 115 -46.08 13.43 -1.39
N ALA A 116 -46.56 12.92 -0.26
CA ALA A 116 -46.28 11.57 0.17
C ALA A 116 -46.79 10.55 -0.88
N LYS A 117 -45.97 9.51 -1.12
CA LYS A 117 -46.22 8.15 -1.67
C LYS A 117 -45.69 7.88 -3.09
N PRO A 118 -45.39 6.60 -3.43
CA PRO A 118 -44.61 5.59 -2.73
C PRO A 118 -43.37 5.16 -3.57
N LEU A 119 -42.62 4.17 -3.08
CA LEU A 119 -41.27 3.67 -3.42
C LEU A 119 -40.87 3.43 -4.91
N LEU A 120 -41.70 3.77 -5.90
CA LEU A 120 -41.40 3.69 -7.34
C LEU A 120 -41.95 4.90 -8.12
N GLY A 121 -42.02 6.06 -7.47
CA GLY A 121 -42.55 7.31 -8.03
C GLY A 121 -41.60 7.94 -9.05
N ARG A 122 -41.85 7.66 -10.34
CA ARG A 122 -41.50 8.43 -11.55
C ARG A 122 -40.45 9.53 -11.37
N TYR A 123 -39.30 9.34 -12.03
CA TYR A 123 -38.33 10.38 -12.38
C TYR A 123 -39.04 11.58 -13.04
N ARG A 124 -39.63 12.47 -12.24
CA ARG A 124 -40.15 13.73 -12.73
C ARG A 124 -38.92 14.56 -13.05
N THR A 125 -38.63 14.69 -14.33
CA THR A 125 -37.47 15.41 -14.87
C THR A 125 -37.64 16.90 -14.58
N HIS A 126 -37.29 17.31 -13.36
CA HIS A 126 -36.89 18.70 -13.13
C HIS A 126 -35.61 18.91 -13.93
N THR A 127 -35.67 19.80 -14.93
CA THR A 127 -34.48 20.30 -15.59
C THR A 127 -33.57 20.90 -14.53
N ALA A 128 -32.35 20.39 -14.42
CA ALA A 128 -31.41 20.86 -13.41
C ALA A 128 -31.16 22.36 -13.57
N SER A 129 -31.13 23.09 -12.45
CA SER A 129 -30.85 24.53 -12.44
C SER A 129 -29.41 24.80 -12.86
N ALA A 130 -29.13 26.04 -13.31
CA ALA A 130 -27.77 26.44 -13.66
C ALA A 130 -26.77 26.21 -12.49
N GLY A 131 -27.22 26.43 -11.24
CA GLY A 131 -26.40 26.16 -10.05
C GLY A 131 -26.08 24.68 -9.84
N GLN A 132 -27.02 23.78 -10.15
CA GLN A 132 -26.79 22.33 -10.06
C GLN A 132 -25.77 21.86 -11.10
N TRP A 133 -25.88 22.36 -12.34
CA TRP A 133 -24.90 22.09 -13.39
C TRP A 133 -23.52 22.61 -13.04
N LEU A 134 -23.42 23.83 -12.51
CA LEU A 134 -22.15 24.42 -12.09
C LEU A 134 -21.49 23.60 -10.97
N ALA A 135 -22.27 23.14 -9.98
CA ALA A 135 -21.75 22.29 -8.92
C ALA A 135 -21.24 20.94 -9.45
N GLY A 136 -22.00 20.31 -10.36
CA GLY A 136 -21.60 19.06 -11.00
C GLY A 136 -20.34 19.21 -11.85
N PHE A 137 -20.27 20.25 -12.67
CA PHE A 137 -19.10 20.54 -13.51
C PHE A 137 -17.85 20.83 -12.66
N THR A 138 -18.00 21.62 -11.59
CA THR A 138 -16.91 21.91 -10.64
C THR A 138 -16.40 20.62 -10.00
N LEU A 139 -17.30 19.73 -9.57
CA LEU A 139 -16.93 18.45 -8.97
C LEU A 139 -16.16 17.55 -9.94
N VAL A 140 -16.66 17.40 -11.17
CA VAL A 140 -16.01 16.57 -12.19
C VAL A 140 -14.64 17.14 -12.55
N THR A 141 -14.54 18.46 -12.73
CA THR A 141 -13.27 19.13 -13.04
C THR A 141 -12.27 18.94 -11.91
N ALA A 142 -12.69 19.12 -10.65
CA ALA A 142 -11.82 18.90 -9.48
C ALA A 142 -11.32 17.45 -9.40
N LEU A 143 -12.18 16.45 -9.64
CA LEU A 143 -11.79 15.05 -9.66
C LEU A 143 -10.77 14.75 -10.77
N VAL A 144 -10.98 15.28 -11.98
CA VAL A 144 -10.05 15.12 -13.10
C VAL A 144 -8.70 15.75 -12.78
N LEU A 145 -8.69 16.97 -12.24
CA LEU A 145 -7.44 17.64 -11.83
C LEU A 145 -6.71 16.87 -10.72
N MET A 146 -7.45 16.30 -9.76
CA MET A 146 -6.86 15.45 -8.72
C MET A 146 -6.24 14.17 -9.31
N ILE A 147 -6.92 13.50 -10.25
CA ILE A 147 -6.41 12.29 -10.91
C ILE A 147 -5.13 12.59 -11.70
N ILE A 148 -5.10 13.72 -12.42
CA ILE A 148 -3.91 14.15 -13.16
C ILE A 148 -2.77 14.55 -12.21
N GLY A 149 -3.11 15.10 -11.04
CA GLY A 149 -2.17 15.54 -10.01
C GLY A 149 -1.66 14.45 -9.07
N ILE A 150 -1.97 13.16 -9.31
CA ILE A 150 -1.48 12.06 -8.48
C ILE A 150 0.06 11.99 -8.59
N PRO A 151 0.80 12.05 -7.46
CA PRO A 151 2.25 11.94 -7.48
C PRO A 151 2.69 10.55 -7.96
N SER A 152 3.84 10.46 -8.64
CA SER A 152 4.43 9.18 -9.01
C SER A 152 4.74 8.35 -7.75
N PRO A 153 4.40 7.05 -7.73
CA PRO A 153 4.64 6.22 -6.56
C PRO A 153 6.14 6.04 -6.32
N ARG A 154 6.53 5.96 -5.05
CA ARG A 154 7.92 5.82 -4.58
C ARG A 154 8.58 4.51 -5.02
N TYR A 155 7.77 3.47 -5.12
CA TYR A 155 8.16 2.17 -5.61
C TYR A 155 6.94 1.49 -6.25
N ARG A 156 7.18 0.55 -7.14
CA ARG A 156 6.09 -0.23 -7.72
C ARG A 156 5.75 -1.40 -6.81
N TRP A 157 4.49 -1.50 -6.43
CA TRP A 157 4.01 -2.61 -5.60
C TRP A 157 4.29 -3.99 -6.22
N SER A 158 4.23 -4.10 -7.55
CA SER A 158 4.55 -5.34 -8.26
C SER A 158 6.01 -5.77 -8.06
N GLU A 159 6.95 -4.82 -8.04
CA GLU A 159 8.38 -5.10 -7.78
C GLU A 159 8.60 -5.56 -6.35
N GLU A 160 7.94 -4.93 -5.37
CA GLU A 160 7.98 -5.34 -3.97
C GLU A 160 7.40 -6.74 -3.76
N VAL A 161 6.30 -7.08 -4.44
CA VAL A 161 5.69 -8.42 -4.36
C VAL A 161 6.63 -9.48 -4.96
N MET A 162 7.25 -9.21 -6.11
CA MET A 162 8.24 -10.11 -6.72
C MET A 162 9.44 -10.30 -5.79
N ALA A 163 10.02 -9.21 -5.27
CA ALA A 163 11.14 -9.29 -4.34
C ALA A 163 10.81 -10.10 -3.08
N ARG A 164 9.60 -9.98 -2.52
CA ARG A 164 9.16 -10.81 -1.39
C ARG A 164 8.99 -12.29 -1.76
N GLY A 165 8.70 -12.60 -3.01
CA GLY A 165 8.68 -13.96 -3.55
C GLY A 165 10.09 -14.54 -3.51
N GLU A 166 11.01 -13.90 -4.22
CA GLU A 166 12.41 -14.33 -4.34
C GLU A 166 13.13 -14.41 -2.99
N ILE A 167 12.89 -13.45 -2.09
CA ILE A 167 13.47 -13.49 -0.73
C ILE A 167 13.02 -14.75 0.02
N ARG A 168 11.73 -15.12 -0.08
CA ARG A 168 11.21 -16.33 0.60
C ARG A 168 11.76 -17.60 -0.02
N GLU A 169 11.89 -17.63 -1.34
CA GLU A 169 12.49 -18.74 -2.06
C GLU A 169 13.95 -18.92 -1.67
N PHE A 170 14.75 -17.84 -1.73
CA PHE A 170 16.15 -17.83 -1.32
C PHE A 170 16.33 -18.38 0.11
N ILE A 171 15.54 -17.92 1.08
CA ILE A 171 15.64 -18.40 2.47
C ILE A 171 15.33 -19.91 2.58
N GLY A 172 14.40 -20.42 1.77
CA GLY A 172 14.08 -21.85 1.72
C GLY A 172 15.22 -22.67 1.13
N GLU A 173 15.80 -22.18 0.04
CA GLU A 173 16.85 -22.84 -0.72
C GLU A 173 18.21 -22.79 -0.02
N ASP A 174 18.54 -21.67 0.63
CA ASP A 174 19.76 -21.52 1.43
C ASP A 174 19.89 -22.62 2.49
N ARG A 175 18.80 -22.96 3.17
CA ARG A 175 18.80 -24.07 4.13
C ARG A 175 19.13 -25.40 3.46
N ARG A 176 18.56 -25.67 2.29
CA ARG A 176 18.82 -26.91 1.54
C ARG A 176 20.28 -26.97 1.09
N ILE A 177 20.82 -25.87 0.57
CA ILE A 177 22.22 -25.80 0.12
C ILE A 177 23.16 -25.94 1.32
N ALA A 178 22.86 -25.30 2.44
CA ALA A 178 23.65 -25.41 3.68
C ALA A 178 23.64 -26.82 4.29
N ASP A 179 22.48 -27.47 4.32
CA ASP A 179 22.34 -28.86 4.75
C ASP A 179 23.15 -29.78 3.82
N ARG A 180 23.07 -29.55 2.50
CA ARG A 180 23.81 -30.33 1.52
C ARG A 180 25.32 -30.15 1.67
N TRP A 181 25.80 -28.92 1.85
CA TRP A 181 27.20 -28.64 2.15
C TRP A 181 27.68 -29.46 3.36
N THR A 182 26.93 -29.42 4.46
CA THR A 182 27.29 -30.11 5.71
C THR A 182 27.37 -31.64 5.50
N GLN A 183 26.42 -32.20 4.74
CA GLN A 183 26.43 -33.62 4.37
C GLN A 183 27.66 -33.98 3.53
N LEU A 184 28.00 -33.19 2.51
CA LEU A 184 29.17 -33.46 1.66
C LEU A 184 30.48 -33.53 2.45
N ILE A 185 30.66 -32.62 3.41
CA ILE A 185 31.84 -32.63 4.29
C ILE A 185 31.85 -33.86 5.19
N GLY A 186 30.71 -34.21 5.81
CA GLY A 186 30.60 -35.38 6.68
C GLY A 186 30.80 -36.71 5.94
N ASP A 187 30.24 -36.82 4.73
CA ASP A 187 30.41 -37.98 3.85
C ASP A 187 31.88 -38.15 3.47
N ALA A 188 32.59 -37.08 3.13
CA ALA A 188 34.01 -37.15 2.78
C ALA A 188 34.88 -37.65 3.94
N GLN A 189 34.59 -37.22 5.17
CA GLN A 189 35.30 -37.67 6.37
C GLN A 189 35.10 -39.17 6.67
N SER A 190 33.95 -39.73 6.28
CA SER A 190 33.59 -41.13 6.58
C SER A 190 33.85 -42.12 5.43
N SER A 191 33.77 -41.66 4.18
CA SER A 191 33.95 -42.48 2.98
C SER A 191 35.39 -42.55 2.47
N GLY A 192 36.27 -41.64 2.90
CA GLY A 192 37.64 -41.55 2.40
C GLY A 192 37.73 -41.03 0.96
N ALA A 193 36.71 -40.28 0.50
CA ALA A 193 36.69 -39.66 -0.82
C ALA A 193 37.92 -38.77 -1.07
N SER A 194 38.40 -38.73 -2.31
CA SER A 194 39.53 -37.86 -2.67
C SER A 194 39.16 -36.38 -2.57
N PHE A 195 40.15 -35.52 -2.33
CA PHE A 195 39.94 -34.07 -2.31
C PHE A 195 39.35 -33.55 -3.63
N ASP A 196 39.76 -34.11 -4.77
CA ASP A 196 39.21 -33.74 -6.09
C ASP A 196 37.75 -34.14 -6.27
N GLU A 197 37.36 -35.32 -5.77
CA GLU A 197 35.97 -35.78 -5.81
C GLU A 197 35.07 -34.90 -4.93
N LEU A 198 35.53 -34.57 -3.72
CA LEU A 198 34.82 -33.64 -2.84
C LEU A 198 34.71 -32.25 -3.48
N ALA A 199 35.80 -31.75 -4.06
CA ALA A 199 35.82 -30.46 -4.75
C ALA A 199 34.80 -30.41 -5.88
N GLY A 200 34.73 -31.45 -6.73
CA GLY A 200 33.74 -31.52 -7.82
C GLY A 200 32.28 -31.56 -7.35
N ARG A 201 32.01 -32.25 -6.23
CA ARG A 201 30.66 -32.28 -5.64
C ARG A 201 30.28 -30.94 -5.00
N ILE A 202 31.20 -30.28 -4.30
CA ILE A 202 30.94 -28.96 -3.71
C ILE A 202 30.75 -27.90 -4.82
N GLU A 203 31.55 -27.96 -5.88
CA GLU A 203 31.40 -27.05 -7.03
C GLU A 203 29.99 -27.16 -7.65
N SER A 204 29.59 -28.37 -8.04
CA SER A 204 28.32 -28.60 -8.74
C SER A 204 27.07 -28.51 -7.85
N GLU A 205 27.14 -28.95 -6.60
CA GLU A 205 25.96 -29.03 -5.73
C GLU A 205 25.80 -27.81 -4.79
N VAL A 206 26.85 -27.01 -4.60
CA VAL A 206 26.85 -25.88 -3.65
C VAL A 206 27.23 -24.58 -4.33
N ALA A 207 28.39 -24.51 -4.98
CA ALA A 207 28.88 -23.25 -5.56
C ALA A 207 27.99 -22.79 -6.72
N ASP A 208 27.65 -23.68 -7.65
CA ASP A 208 26.76 -23.38 -8.77
C ASP A 208 25.34 -23.03 -8.30
N ALA A 209 24.86 -23.69 -7.24
CA ALA A 209 23.57 -23.39 -6.64
C ALA A 209 23.54 -21.97 -6.03
N TYR A 210 24.57 -21.58 -5.26
CA TYR A 210 24.67 -20.22 -4.73
C TYR A 210 24.88 -19.17 -5.82
N GLN A 211 25.60 -19.49 -6.91
CA GLN A 211 25.76 -18.60 -8.06
C GLN A 211 24.40 -18.28 -8.69
N GLN A 212 23.60 -19.30 -9.01
CA GLN A 212 22.27 -19.11 -9.58
C GLN A 212 21.40 -18.23 -8.68
N ARG A 213 21.38 -18.51 -7.36
CA ARG A 213 20.57 -17.74 -6.42
C ARG A 213 21.06 -16.30 -6.24
N PHE A 214 22.37 -16.08 -6.32
CA PHE A 214 22.94 -14.73 -6.28
C PHE A 214 22.55 -13.92 -7.53
N ASP A 215 22.58 -14.54 -8.71
CA ASP A 215 22.19 -13.90 -9.97
C ASP A 215 20.69 -13.53 -9.96
N GLU A 216 19.82 -14.43 -9.53
CA GLU A 216 18.38 -14.19 -9.35
C GLU A 216 18.11 -13.00 -8.43
N LEU A 217 18.81 -12.93 -7.28
CA LEU A 217 18.68 -11.80 -6.36
C LEU A 217 19.22 -10.50 -6.95
N THR A 218 20.26 -10.54 -7.78
CA THR A 218 20.91 -9.36 -8.38
C THR A 218 20.06 -8.76 -9.50
N ASP A 219 19.41 -9.61 -10.30
CA ASP A 219 18.54 -9.18 -11.40
C ASP A 219 17.27 -8.46 -10.96
N LEU A 220 16.88 -8.60 -9.69
CA LEU A 220 15.77 -7.86 -9.10
C LEU A 220 16.01 -6.34 -9.09
N ARG A 221 15.25 -5.64 -9.92
CA ARG A 221 15.18 -4.17 -9.92
C ARG A 221 14.14 -3.71 -8.90
N LEU A 222 14.58 -3.47 -7.67
CA LEU A 222 13.75 -2.94 -6.60
C LEU A 222 14.21 -1.52 -6.24
N SER A 223 13.26 -0.59 -6.12
CA SER A 223 13.54 0.77 -5.64
C SER A 223 14.19 0.74 -4.25
N PRO A 224 15.22 1.58 -3.96
CA PRO A 224 15.80 1.70 -2.62
C PRO A 224 14.78 2.15 -1.55
N GLU A 225 13.69 2.78 -1.97
CA GLU A 225 12.61 3.23 -1.09
C GLU A 225 11.61 2.12 -0.74
N ALA A 226 11.71 0.95 -1.39
CA ALA A 226 10.82 -0.16 -1.16
C ALA A 226 11.06 -0.82 0.21
N PRO A 227 10.01 -1.32 0.89
CA PRO A 227 10.13 -1.93 2.21
C PRO A 227 11.13 -3.10 2.27
N SER A 228 11.24 -3.91 1.22
CA SER A 228 12.12 -5.08 1.19
C SER A 228 13.55 -4.77 0.74
N ALA A 229 13.86 -3.55 0.29
CA ALA A 229 15.18 -3.22 -0.25
C ALA A 229 16.35 -3.47 0.72
N PRO A 230 16.28 -3.11 2.02
CA PRO A 230 17.38 -3.39 2.95
C PRO A 230 17.62 -4.88 3.18
N THR A 231 16.55 -5.68 3.16
CA THR A 231 16.62 -7.13 3.31
C THR A 231 17.24 -7.77 2.08
N LEU A 232 16.78 -7.39 0.90
CA LEU A 232 17.31 -7.87 -0.38
C LEU A 232 18.82 -7.61 -0.48
N GLU A 233 19.24 -6.40 -0.15
CA GLU A 233 20.65 -6.00 -0.15
C GLU A 233 21.50 -6.80 0.87
N SER A 234 20.94 -7.10 2.04
CA SER A 234 21.61 -7.94 3.02
C SER A 234 21.75 -9.39 2.57
N LEU A 235 20.75 -9.92 1.84
CA LEU A 235 20.77 -11.26 1.29
C LEU A 235 21.71 -11.39 0.09
N ARG A 236 21.79 -10.38 -0.78
CA ARG A 236 22.79 -10.33 -1.87
C ARG A 236 24.20 -10.49 -1.33
N ARG A 237 24.59 -9.66 -0.35
CA ARG A 237 25.90 -9.77 0.31
C ARG A 237 26.11 -11.12 0.99
N TYR A 238 25.06 -11.72 1.54
CA TYR A 238 25.16 -13.04 2.17
C TYR A 238 25.38 -14.14 1.12
N ALA A 239 24.61 -14.14 0.03
CA ALA A 239 24.75 -15.08 -1.08
C ALA A 239 26.12 -14.98 -1.74
N GLU A 240 26.61 -13.76 -1.99
CA GLU A 240 27.97 -13.49 -2.51
C GLU A 240 29.05 -14.13 -1.62
N ARG A 241 28.99 -13.88 -0.29
CA ARG A 241 29.96 -14.49 0.63
C ARG A 241 29.90 -16.02 0.64
N ARG A 242 28.71 -16.61 0.55
CA ARG A 242 28.53 -18.07 0.52
C ARG A 242 29.08 -18.68 -0.76
N LEU A 243 28.86 -18.00 -1.89
CA LEU A 243 29.43 -18.33 -3.18
C LEU A 243 30.97 -18.26 -3.14
N ASP A 244 31.53 -17.15 -2.68
CA ASP A 244 32.99 -16.96 -2.60
C ASP A 244 33.65 -18.00 -1.69
N ALA A 245 33.06 -18.27 -0.53
CA ALA A 245 33.54 -19.29 0.39
C ALA A 245 33.49 -20.70 -0.25
N SER A 246 32.43 -21.02 -0.99
CA SER A 246 32.31 -22.32 -1.65
C SER A 246 33.36 -22.50 -2.75
N ARG A 247 33.65 -21.45 -3.53
CA ARG A 247 34.71 -21.45 -4.56
C ARG A 247 36.10 -21.55 -3.94
N ALA A 248 36.37 -20.76 -2.90
CA ALA A 248 37.64 -20.80 -2.19
C ALA A 248 37.90 -22.19 -1.58
N LEU A 249 36.84 -22.85 -1.09
CA LEU A 249 36.92 -24.23 -0.60
C LEU A 249 37.28 -25.21 -1.73
N VAL A 250 36.59 -25.13 -2.87
CA VAL A 250 36.89 -25.96 -4.06
C VAL A 250 38.35 -25.80 -4.50
N ASP A 251 38.83 -24.56 -4.60
CA ASP A 251 40.23 -24.27 -4.94
C ASP A 251 41.21 -24.84 -3.92
N GLY A 252 40.94 -24.65 -2.62
CA GLY A 252 41.77 -25.16 -1.53
C GLY A 252 41.85 -26.69 -1.52
N LEU A 253 40.74 -27.37 -1.78
CA LEU A 253 40.69 -28.84 -1.87
C LEU A 253 41.53 -29.34 -3.05
N ARG A 254 41.38 -28.74 -4.25
CA ARG A 254 42.16 -29.08 -5.46
C ARG A 254 43.66 -28.79 -5.29
N ALA A 255 44.00 -27.73 -4.56
CA ALA A 255 45.39 -27.36 -4.29
C ALA A 255 46.01 -28.15 -3.11
N HIS A 256 45.22 -28.96 -2.40
CA HIS A 256 45.59 -29.59 -1.13
C HIS A 256 46.10 -28.59 -0.08
N ASP A 257 45.57 -27.36 -0.09
CA ASP A 257 45.93 -26.27 0.81
C ASP A 257 44.95 -26.22 1.99
N ILE A 258 45.36 -26.81 3.11
CA ILE A 258 44.53 -26.95 4.31
C ILE A 258 44.22 -25.59 4.98
N GLU A 259 45.14 -24.62 4.89
CA GLU A 259 44.89 -23.28 5.45
C GLU A 259 43.81 -22.57 4.63
N ARG A 260 43.89 -22.64 3.29
CA ARG A 260 42.86 -22.09 2.41
C ARG A 260 41.49 -22.75 2.61
N VAL A 261 41.46 -24.07 2.81
CA VAL A 261 40.24 -24.81 3.17
C VAL A 261 39.65 -24.31 4.49
N ARG A 262 40.49 -24.10 5.50
CA ARG A 262 40.06 -23.60 6.81
C ARG A 262 39.48 -22.19 6.72
N GLU A 263 40.18 -21.27 6.05
CA GLU A 263 39.71 -19.90 5.85
C GLU A 263 38.35 -19.86 5.14
N ALA A 264 38.17 -20.70 4.12
CA ALA A 264 36.91 -20.81 3.39
C ALA A 264 35.76 -21.32 4.29
N LEU A 265 36.02 -22.31 5.15
CA LEU A 265 35.03 -22.81 6.12
C LEU A 265 34.68 -21.76 7.18
N GLU A 266 35.67 -20.99 7.64
CA GLU A 266 35.45 -19.89 8.58
C GLU A 266 34.57 -18.80 7.94
N GLN A 267 34.82 -18.41 6.68
CA GLN A 267 33.95 -17.49 5.94
C GLN A 267 32.52 -18.03 5.78
N ALA A 268 32.38 -19.33 5.49
CA ALA A 268 31.08 -19.97 5.32
C ALA A 268 30.25 -20.07 6.61
N SER A 269 30.90 -20.05 7.79
CA SER A 269 30.26 -20.28 9.10
C SER A 269 29.34 -19.14 9.59
N GLN A 270 29.37 -17.98 8.93
CA GLN A 270 28.57 -16.84 9.35
C GLN A 270 27.07 -17.08 9.16
N PRO A 271 26.22 -16.78 10.16
CA PRO A 271 24.79 -16.99 10.06
C PRO A 271 24.14 -16.05 9.03
N PRO A 272 23.02 -16.47 8.42
CA PRO A 272 22.26 -15.59 7.54
C PRO A 272 21.78 -14.34 8.29
N PRO A 273 21.61 -13.20 7.61
CA PRO A 273 21.13 -11.98 8.24
C PRO A 273 19.75 -12.23 8.85
N ARG A 274 19.50 -11.65 10.04
CA ARG A 274 18.16 -11.68 10.63
C ARG A 274 17.21 -10.93 9.71
N VAL A 275 16.34 -11.69 9.03
CA VAL A 275 15.20 -11.12 8.32
C VAL A 275 14.21 -10.67 9.38
N THR A 276 14.36 -9.43 9.86
CA THR A 276 13.31 -8.81 10.63
C THR A 276 12.19 -8.48 9.64
N PRO A 277 10.99 -9.07 9.78
CA PRO A 277 9.85 -8.42 9.18
C PRO A 277 9.81 -7.07 9.87
N ARG A 278 10.13 -5.98 9.16
CA ARG A 278 9.57 -4.70 9.54
C ARG A 278 8.08 -4.98 9.59
N SER A 279 7.54 -5.04 10.80
CA SER A 279 6.11 -5.14 10.99
C SER A 279 5.56 -3.99 10.18
N GLY A 280 4.95 -4.33 9.04
CA GLY A 280 4.05 -3.44 8.36
C GLY A 280 2.87 -3.29 9.30
N LYS A 281 3.06 -2.51 10.37
CA LYS A 281 1.94 -1.83 10.98
C LYS A 281 1.46 -0.92 9.85
N PRO A 282 0.24 -1.12 9.31
CA PRO A 282 -0.38 -0.04 8.59
C PRO A 282 -0.44 1.10 9.61
N TYR A 283 0.23 2.22 9.29
CA TYR A 283 -0.03 3.46 9.99
C TYR A 283 -1.51 3.81 9.88
#